data_AF-E4Y2T0-F1
#
_entry.id   AF-E4Y2T0-F1
#
_cell.length_a   1.000
_cell.length_b   1.000
_cell.length_c   1.000
_cell.angle_alpha   90.00
_cell.angle_beta   90.00
_cell.angle_gamma   90.00
#
_symmetry.space_group_name_H-M   'P 1'
#
loop_
_entity.id
_entity.type
_entity.pdbx_description
1 polymer ?
#
loop_
_entity_poly.entity_id
_entity_poly.type
_entity_poly.pdbx_seq_one_letter_code
_entity_poly.pdbx_strand_id
1 'polypeptide(L)'
;MNMNYLSSAQTNSKKPEWSSFESAKDIIFVDDSSFDDFVKSKNQVLLILYKSHCGACKAAKPNFEEVAAKLAAENHETKLAA
;
A
#
# COMPACT_ATOMS: atom_id res chain seq x y z
N MET A 1 14.79 -16.21 0.84
CA MET A 1 13.69 -16.08 1.82
C MET A 1 12.43 -16.60 1.13
N ASN A 2 11.73 -17.57 1.73
CA ASN A 2 10.68 -18.36 1.08
C ASN A 2 9.31 -17.68 1.27
N MET A 3 8.68 -17.26 0.18
CA MET A 3 7.53 -16.33 0.13
C MET A 3 6.18 -17.06 0.25
N ASN A 4 6.07 -18.06 1.12
CA ASN A 4 4.84 -18.86 1.28
C ASN A 4 3.80 -18.25 2.24
N TYR A 5 4.05 -17.05 2.77
CA TYR A 5 3.10 -16.37 3.67
C TYR A 5 1.90 -15.71 2.95
N LEU A 6 1.95 -15.61 1.61
CA LEU A 6 0.89 -14.96 0.81
C LEU A 6 -0.07 -15.95 0.14
N SER A 7 0.19 -17.27 0.19
CA SER A 7 -0.68 -18.28 -0.46
C SER A 7 -2.10 -18.34 0.12
N SER A 8 -2.36 -17.75 1.28
CA SER A 8 -3.69 -17.65 1.88
C SER A 8 -4.30 -16.24 1.82
N ALA A 9 -3.60 -15.26 1.22
CA ALA A 9 -4.09 -13.89 1.11
C ALA A 9 -4.92 -13.72 -0.17
N GLN A 10 -6.14 -14.27 -0.13
CA GLN A 10 -7.31 -13.79 -0.88
C GLN A 10 -7.13 -13.60 -2.40
N THR A 11 -7.37 -14.70 -3.12
CA THR A 11 -7.71 -14.72 -4.54
C THR A 11 -9.06 -14.03 -4.80
N ASN A 12 -9.13 -12.69 -4.77
CA ASN A 12 -10.20 -11.96 -5.46
C ASN A 12 -9.83 -10.49 -5.67
N SER A 13 -9.71 -10.11 -6.93
CA SER A 13 -9.26 -8.84 -7.50
C SER A 13 -10.15 -7.61 -7.19
N LYS A 14 -10.46 -7.35 -5.92
CA LYS A 14 -11.16 -6.13 -5.52
C LYS A 14 -10.20 -5.14 -4.89
N LYS A 15 -10.03 -4.01 -5.59
CA LYS A 15 -9.24 -2.87 -5.11
C LYS A 15 -9.74 -2.46 -3.71
N PRO A 16 -8.83 -2.11 -2.79
CA PRO A 16 -9.17 -1.47 -1.52
C PRO A 16 -10.32 -0.46 -1.60
N GLU A 17 -11.28 -0.54 -0.68
CA GLU A 17 -12.35 0.47 -0.55
C GLU A 17 -11.77 1.88 -0.33
N TRP A 18 -10.73 2.01 0.49
CA TRP A 18 -10.05 3.30 0.71
C TRP A 18 -9.28 3.87 -0.49
N SER A 19 -9.07 3.08 -1.55
CA SER A 19 -8.39 3.59 -2.76
C SER A 19 -9.25 4.55 -3.58
N SER A 20 -10.52 4.65 -3.23
CA SER A 20 -11.47 5.59 -3.85
C SER A 20 -11.56 6.91 -3.09
N PHE A 21 -10.83 7.08 -1.98
CA PHE A 21 -10.81 8.35 -1.25
C PHE A 21 -9.73 9.28 -1.80
N GLU A 22 -10.06 10.57 -1.87
CA GLU A 22 -9.13 11.63 -2.29
C GLU A 22 -7.89 11.74 -1.39
N SER A 23 -8.02 11.37 -0.11
CA SER A 23 -6.91 11.35 0.85
C SER A 23 -5.86 10.28 0.52
N ALA A 24 -6.21 9.27 -0.29
CA ALA A 24 -5.32 8.20 -0.71
C ALA A 24 -4.66 8.44 -2.08
N LYS A 25 -4.80 9.64 -2.67
CA LYS A 25 -4.28 9.95 -4.02
C LYS A 25 -2.77 9.76 -4.18
N ASP A 26 -2.01 9.93 -3.09
CA ASP A 26 -0.54 9.83 -3.08
C ASP A 26 -0.05 8.41 -2.73
N ILE A 27 -0.98 7.45 -2.58
CA ILE A 27 -0.69 6.04 -2.30
C ILE A 27 -0.80 5.21 -3.58
N ILE A 28 0.19 4.34 -3.81
CA ILE A 28 0.18 3.43 -4.96
C ILE A 28 -0.45 2.11 -4.55
N PHE A 29 -1.56 1.76 -5.17
CA PHE A 29 -2.21 0.48 -4.90
C PHE A 29 -1.63 -0.62 -5.77
N VAL A 30 -1.08 -1.63 -5.14
CA VAL A 30 -0.42 -2.77 -5.79
C VAL A 30 -1.19 -4.05 -5.49
N ASP A 31 -1.13 -4.97 -6.43
CA ASP A 31 -1.64 -6.33 -6.29
C ASP A 31 -0.53 -7.34 -6.55
N ASP A 32 -0.83 -8.63 -6.36
CA ASP A 32 0.15 -9.70 -6.53
C ASP A 32 0.81 -9.70 -7.92
N SER A 33 0.12 -9.21 -8.95
CA SER A 33 0.63 -9.20 -10.33
C SER A 33 1.59 -8.03 -10.60
N SER A 34 1.45 -6.93 -9.86
CA SER A 34 2.23 -5.69 -10.03
C SER A 34 3.28 -5.48 -8.94
N PHE A 35 3.18 -6.22 -7.82
CA PHE A 35 4.03 -6.05 -6.65
C PHE A 35 5.52 -6.22 -6.98
N ASP A 36 5.89 -7.34 -7.61
CA ASP A 36 7.30 -7.66 -7.89
C ASP A 36 7.98 -6.61 -8.75
N ASP A 37 7.30 -6.12 -9.79
CA ASP A 37 7.84 -5.08 -10.67
C ASP A 37 7.88 -3.73 -9.96
N PHE A 38 6.86 -3.43 -9.16
CA PHE A 38 6.80 -2.19 -8.39
C PHE A 38 7.98 -2.08 -7.42
N VAL A 39 8.21 -3.09 -6.58
CA VAL A 39 9.28 -3.03 -5.56
C VAL A 39 10.67 -3.02 -6.18
N LYS A 40 10.87 -3.68 -7.34
CA LYS A 40 12.15 -3.62 -8.07
C LYS A 40 12.39 -2.25 -8.71
N SER A 41 11.33 -1.52 -9.05
CA SER A 41 11.44 -0.21 -9.71
C SER A 41 11.74 0.96 -8.78
N LYS A 42 11.72 0.75 -7.45
CA LYS A 42 11.83 1.81 -6.44
C LYS A 42 12.98 1.53 -5.49
N ASN A 43 13.70 2.59 -5.12
CA ASN A 43 14.81 2.52 -4.17
C ASN A 43 14.32 2.36 -2.72
N GLN A 44 13.22 3.04 -2.37
CA GLN A 44 12.62 3.04 -1.04
C GLN A 44 11.10 2.92 -1.13
N VAL A 45 10.55 1.88 -0.50
CA VAL A 45 9.12 1.60 -0.46
C VAL A 45 8.67 1.35 0.98
N LEU A 46 7.60 2.01 1.40
CA LEU A 46 6.85 1.65 2.59
C LEU A 46 5.54 1.00 2.18
N LEU A 47 5.41 -0.30 2.45
CA LEU A 47 4.25 -1.10 2.10
C LEU A 47 3.38 -1.37 3.33
N ILE A 48 2.06 -1.14 3.22
CA ILE A 48 1.09 -1.56 4.23
C ILE A 48 0.23 -2.71 3.70
N LEU A 49 0.36 -3.89 4.30
CA LEU A 49 -0.52 -5.02 4.04
C LEU A 49 -1.70 -4.96 5.03
N TYR A 50 -2.93 -4.88 4.53
CA TYR A 50 -4.11 -4.75 5.37
C TYR A 50 -5.25 -5.68 4.94
N LYS A 51 -6.24 -5.85 5.83
CA LYS A 51 -7.48 -6.60 5.56
C LYS A 51 -8.71 -5.74 5.87
N SER A 52 -9.83 -5.99 5.18
CA SER A 52 -11.08 -5.23 5.34
C SER A 52 -11.62 -5.19 6.78
N HIS A 53 -11.37 -6.23 7.57
CA HIS A 53 -11.78 -6.35 8.98
C HIS A 53 -10.63 -6.22 9.98
N CYS A 54 -9.54 -5.55 9.61
CA CYS A 54 -8.42 -5.28 10.51
C CYS A 54 -8.62 -3.92 11.22
N GLY A 55 -9.07 -3.94 12.49
CA GLY A 55 -9.28 -2.72 13.28
C GLY A 55 -8.01 -1.88 13.47
N ALA A 56 -6.88 -2.52 13.74
CA ALA A 56 -5.59 -1.85 13.87
C ALA A 56 -5.16 -1.18 12.55
N CYS A 57 -5.38 -1.85 11.41
CA CYS A 57 -5.06 -1.30 10.10
C CYS A 57 -5.92 -0.07 9.80
N LYS A 58 -7.22 -0.10 10.15
CA LYS A 58 -8.12 1.06 9.99
C LYS A 58 -7.63 2.28 10.77
N ALA A 59 -7.08 2.09 11.96
CA ALA A 59 -6.51 3.18 12.75
C ALA A 59 -5.19 3.74 12.15
N ALA A 60 -4.42 2.91 11.45
CA ALA A 60 -3.18 3.34 10.80
C ALA A 60 -3.41 4.11 9.48
N LYS A 61 -4.54 3.88 8.80
CA LYS A 61 -4.88 4.53 7.52
C LYS A 61 -4.67 6.05 7.48
N PRO A 62 -5.23 6.86 8.40
CA PRO A 62 -5.10 8.32 8.33
C PRO A 62 -3.64 8.77 8.41
N ASN A 63 -2.84 8.14 9.28
CA ASN A 63 -1.42 8.47 9.39
C ASN A 63 -0.64 8.05 8.14
N PHE A 64 -1.03 6.94 7.50
CA PHE A 64 -0.40 6.48 6.26
C PHE A 64 -0.69 7.43 5.08
N GLU A 65 -1.93 7.92 4.97
CA GLU A 65 -2.34 8.93 4.00
C GLU A 65 -1.60 10.26 4.23
N GLU A 66 -1.50 10.72 5.48
CA GLU A 66 -0.75 11.93 5.85
C GLU A 66 0.73 11.84 5.44
N VAL A 67 1.38 10.71 5.74
CA VAL A 67 2.78 10.48 5.37
C VAL A 67 2.95 10.45 3.86
N ALA A 68 2.02 9.83 3.12
CA ALA A 68 2.06 9.80 1.66
C ALA A 68 2.01 11.21 1.06
N ALA A 69 1.05 12.03 1.53
CA ALA A 69 0.91 13.41 1.10
C ALA A 69 2.14 14.26 1.44
N LYS A 70 2.70 14.08 2.63
CA LYS A 70 3.91 14.81 3.06
C LYS A 70 5.12 14.47 2.20
N LEU A 71 5.39 13.19 1.96
CA LEU A 71 6.52 12.75 1.14
C LEU A 71 6.36 13.18 -0.32
N ALA A 72 5.14 13.21 -0.85
CA ALA A 72 4.85 13.76 -2.17
C ALA A 72 5.14 15.27 -2.23
N ALA A 73 4.71 16.04 -1.22
CA ALA A 73 4.96 17.47 -1.14
C ALA A 73 6.45 17.83 -1.02
N GLU A 74 7.21 17.00 -0.29
CA GLU A 74 8.66 17.17 -0.10
C GLU A 74 9.49 16.62 -1.28
N ASN A 75 8.86 16.09 -2.34
CA ASN A 75 9.51 15.43 -3.48
C ASN A 75 10.49 14.31 -3.06
N HIS A 76 10.16 13.60 -1.98
CA HIS A 76 10.97 12.47 -1.52
C HIS A 76 10.88 11.27 -2.49
N GLU A 77 11.98 10.52 -2.59
CA GLU A 77 12.08 9.32 -3.43
C GLU A 77 11.19 8.18 -2.92
N THR A 78 10.99 8.10 -1.61
CA THR A 78 10.18 7.07 -0.94
C THR A 78 8.75 7.05 -1.46
N LYS A 79 8.28 5.86 -1.85
CA LYS A 79 6.89 5.64 -2.27
C LYS A 79 6.13 4.81 -1.25
N LEU A 80 4.89 5.21 -0.98
CA LEU A 80 3.98 4.46 -0.14
C LEU A 80 3.09 3.59 -1.03
N ALA A 81 2.94 2.33 -0.64
CA ALA A 81 2.13 1.37 -1.36
C ALA A 81 1.23 0.56 -0.44
N ALA A 82 0.10 0.12 -0.97
CA ALA A 82 -0.95 -0.60 -0.26
C ALA A 82 -1.62 -1.67 -1.10
#